data_AF-A0A6L3JQH8-F1
#
_entry.id   AF-A0A6L3JQH8-F1
#
_cell.length_a   1.000
_cell.length_b   1.000
_cell.length_c   1.000
_cell.angle_alpha   90.00
_cell.angle_beta   90.00
_cell.angle_gamma   90.00
#
_symmetry.space_group_name_H-M   'P 1'
#
loop_
_entity.id
_entity.type
_entity.pdbx_description
1 polymer ?
#
loop_
_entity_poly.entity_id
_entity_poly.type
_entity_poly.pdbx_seq_one_letter_code
_entity_poly.pdbx_strand_id
1 'polypeptide(L)'
;MDFKYDVIVIGAGHAGCEAAAAAANMGSKTCLITMDMNKIGQMSCNPAVGGIAKGQIVREIDALGGYMGLVTDRTAIQFRMLNRSKGPAMWSPRAQCDRGKFIWA
;
A
#
# COMPACT_ATOMS: atom_id res chain seq x y z
N MET A 1 -12.97 31.09 3.13
CA MET A 1 -12.81 30.12 2.03
C MET A 1 -13.63 28.90 2.40
N ASP A 2 -14.52 28.47 1.51
CA ASP A 2 -15.37 27.30 1.74
C ASP A 2 -14.75 26.12 0.97
N PHE A 3 -14.15 25.16 1.68
CA PHE A 3 -13.48 24.03 1.06
C PHE A 3 -14.46 22.86 0.95
N LYS A 4 -15.03 22.68 -0.25
CA LYS A 4 -15.92 21.55 -0.55
C LYS A 4 -15.13 20.40 -1.15
N TYR A 5 -15.11 19.29 -0.43
CA TYR A 5 -14.54 18.00 -0.85
C TYR A 5 -15.66 16.98 -0.97
N ASP A 6 -15.51 16.05 -1.91
CA ASP A 6 -16.44 14.93 -2.09
C ASP A 6 -16.13 13.82 -1.07
N VAL A 7 -14.84 13.63 -0.78
CA VAL A 7 -14.34 12.60 0.15
C VAL A 7 -13.27 13.21 1.06
N ILE A 8 -13.38 12.96 2.36
CA ILE A 8 -12.36 13.30 3.35
C ILE A 8 -11.88 12.00 3.99
N VAL A 9 -10.59 11.72 3.86
CA VAL A 9 -9.93 10.56 4.46
C VAL A 9 -9.12 11.02 5.66
N ILE A 10 -9.38 10.41 6.82
CA ILE A 10 -8.72 10.75 8.08
C ILE A 10 -7.69 9.65 8.41
N GLY A 11 -6.42 10.02 8.37
CA GLY A 11 -5.26 9.19 8.66
C GLY A 11 -4.55 8.71 7.38
N ALA A 12 -3.26 8.99 7.25
CA ALA A 12 -2.44 8.55 6.12
C ALA A 12 -1.69 7.23 6.37
N GLY A 13 -2.36 6.26 7.00
CA GLY A 13 -1.85 4.89 7.09
C GLY A 13 -2.05 4.12 5.77
N HIS A 14 -1.66 2.85 5.72
CA HIS A 14 -1.80 1.99 4.53
C HIS A 14 -3.22 2.04 3.92
N ALA A 15 -4.25 1.87 4.75
CA ALA A 15 -5.64 1.91 4.30
C ALA A 15 -6.08 3.30 3.84
N GLY A 16 -5.65 4.35 4.55
CA GLY A 16 -6.01 5.73 4.19
C GLY A 16 -5.34 6.20 2.90
N CYS A 17 -4.11 5.75 2.64
CA CYS A 17 -3.43 6.02 1.37
C CYS A 17 -4.19 5.37 0.20
N GLU A 18 -4.55 4.10 0.31
CA GLU A 18 -5.34 3.42 -0.73
C GLU A 18 -6.72 4.06 -0.91
N ALA A 19 -7.41 4.40 0.19
CA ALA A 19 -8.73 5.03 0.12
C ALA A 19 -8.67 6.43 -0.54
N ALA A 20 -7.69 7.24 -0.15
CA ALA A 20 -7.51 8.58 -0.72
C ALA A 20 -7.12 8.51 -2.19
N ALA A 21 -6.21 7.60 -2.54
CA ALA A 21 -5.76 7.40 -3.90
C ALA A 21 -6.87 6.85 -4.80
N ALA A 22 -7.66 5.89 -4.32
CA ALA A 22 -8.81 5.36 -5.05
C ALA A 22 -9.86 6.44 -5.32
N ALA A 23 -10.26 7.21 -4.30
CA ALA A 23 -11.23 8.30 -4.46
C ALA A 23 -10.72 9.38 -5.43
N ALA A 24 -9.46 9.79 -5.31
CA ALA A 24 -8.86 10.77 -6.21
C ALA A 24 -8.77 10.25 -7.66
N ASN A 25 -8.33 9.00 -7.86
CA ASN A 25 -8.23 8.37 -9.18
C ASN A 25 -9.60 8.20 -9.87
N MET A 26 -10.68 8.06 -9.10
CA MET A 26 -12.05 8.03 -9.62
C MET A 26 -12.64 9.44 -9.92
N GLY A 27 -11.85 10.50 -9.71
CA GLY A 27 -12.23 11.88 -10.04
C GLY A 27 -12.87 12.67 -8.90
N SER A 28 -12.92 12.13 -7.68
CA SER A 28 -13.45 12.84 -6.51
C SER A 28 -12.45 13.87 -5.97
N LYS A 29 -12.94 15.06 -5.60
CA LYS A 29 -12.16 16.03 -4.82
C LYS A 29 -11.91 15.47 -3.43
N THR A 30 -10.71 14.92 -3.24
CA THR A 30 -10.36 14.15 -2.04
C THR A 30 -9.40 14.92 -1.16
N CYS A 31 -9.72 15.01 0.14
CA CYS A 31 -8.84 15.59 1.16
C CYS A 31 -8.30 14.46 2.06
N LEU A 32 -6.98 14.27 2.09
CA LEU A 32 -6.32 13.38 3.04
C LEU A 32 -5.77 14.21 4.21
N ILE A 33 -6.26 13.94 5.41
CA ILE A 33 -5.81 14.59 6.63
C ILE A 33 -4.99 13.59 7.43
N THR A 34 -3.82 13.99 7.90
CA THR A 34 -2.98 13.17 8.79
C THR A 34 -2.31 14.04 9.84
N MET A 35 -1.98 13.44 10.98
CA MET A 35 -1.31 14.14 12.07
C MET A 35 0.17 14.42 11.77
N ASP A 36 0.80 13.60 10.93
CA ASP A 36 2.22 13.69 10.61
C ASP A 36 2.45 13.30 9.15
N MET A 37 2.85 14.28 8.35
CA MET A 37 3.12 14.11 6.92
C MET A 37 4.38 13.26 6.67
N ASN A 38 5.26 13.10 7.67
CA ASN A 38 6.47 12.29 7.54
C ASN A 38 6.23 10.80 7.86
N LYS A 39 4.98 10.40 8.15
CA LYS A 39 4.60 9.02 8.50
C LYS A 39 3.54 8.43 7.57
N ILE A 40 3.40 9.01 6.38
CA ILE A 40 2.50 8.49 5.35
C ILE A 40 2.95 7.07 4.99
N GLY A 41 2.02 6.11 5.03
CA GLY A 41 2.30 4.71 4.71
C GLY A 41 3.35 4.05 5.62
N GLN A 42 3.61 4.58 6.82
CA GLN A 42 4.68 4.07 7.67
C GLN A 42 4.49 2.58 8.02
N MET A 43 5.51 1.77 7.72
CA MET A 43 5.61 0.38 8.18
C MET A 43 5.94 0.35 9.68
N SER A 44 4.92 0.23 10.54
CA SER A 44 5.08 0.29 12.00
C SER A 44 5.70 -0.97 12.60
N CYS A 45 5.36 -2.15 12.08
CA CYS A 45 5.82 -3.44 12.59
C CYS A 45 7.07 -3.92 11.84
N ASN A 46 6.88 -4.81 10.86
CA ASN A 46 7.94 -5.39 10.07
C ASN A 46 8.12 -4.64 8.73
N PRO A 47 9.36 -4.52 8.23
CA PRO A 47 9.65 -3.87 6.95
C PRO A 47 9.36 -4.82 5.77
N ALA A 48 8.16 -5.40 5.72
CA ALA A 48 7.82 -6.42 4.72
C ALA A 48 6.37 -6.32 4.25
N VAL A 49 6.17 -6.51 2.95
CA VAL A 49 4.85 -6.61 2.32
C VAL A 49 4.65 -8.01 1.75
N GLY A 50 3.42 -8.52 1.85
CA GLY A 50 3.06 -9.85 1.39
C GLY A 50 3.37 -10.97 2.39
N GLY A 51 3.64 -12.17 1.87
CA GLY A 51 3.63 -13.42 2.63
C GLY A 51 2.26 -14.09 2.60
N ILE A 52 2.13 -15.28 3.22
CA ILE A 52 0.94 -16.14 3.09
C ILE A 52 -0.35 -15.34 3.31
N ALA A 53 -1.30 -15.47 2.38
CA ALA A 53 -2.54 -14.69 2.22
C ALA A 53 -2.32 -13.19 1.89
N LYS A 54 -1.39 -12.52 2.56
CA LYS A 54 -1.09 -11.09 2.34
C LYS A 54 -0.59 -10.79 0.93
N GLY A 55 0.23 -11.67 0.36
CA GLY A 55 0.78 -11.49 -0.99
C GLY A 55 -0.29 -11.56 -2.08
N GLN A 56 -1.32 -12.38 -1.86
CA GLN A 56 -2.49 -12.46 -2.73
C GLN A 56 -3.32 -11.17 -2.63
N ILE A 57 -3.62 -10.71 -1.42
CA ILE A 57 -4.35 -9.44 -1.21
C ILE A 57 -3.60 -8.27 -1.84
N VAL A 58 -2.27 -8.20 -1.73
CA VAL A 58 -1.48 -7.13 -2.36
C VAL A 58 -1.61 -7.18 -3.89
N ARG A 59 -1.67 -8.38 -4.49
CA ARG A 59 -1.91 -8.55 -5.94
C ARG A 59 -3.34 -8.21 -6.34
N GLU A 60 -4.32 -8.48 -5.48
CA GLU A 60 -5.71 -8.07 -5.70
C GLU A 60 -5.85 -6.55 -5.65
N ILE A 61 -5.19 -5.89 -4.69
CA ILE A 61 -5.13 -4.41 -4.60
C ILE A 61 -4.49 -3.84 -5.87
N ASP A 62 -3.36 -4.39 -6.31
CA ASP A 62 -2.67 -3.98 -7.55
C ASP A 62 -3.57 -4.15 -8.78
N ALA A 63 -4.29 -5.28 -8.89
CA ALA A 63 -5.24 -5.53 -9.98
C ALA A 63 -6.43 -4.56 -9.99
N LEU A 64 -6.83 -4.04 -8.83
CA LEU A 64 -7.86 -3.00 -8.70
C LEU A 64 -7.31 -1.58 -8.95
N GLY A 65 -6.02 -1.43 -9.25
CA GLY A 65 -5.37 -0.14 -9.47
C GLY A 65 -4.91 0.57 -8.20
N GLY A 66 -4.77 -0.17 -7.09
CA GLY A 66 -4.16 0.32 -5.85
C GLY A 66 -2.64 0.44 -5.93
N TYR A 67 -2.05 1.10 -4.95
CA TYR A 67 -0.64 1.51 -5.00
C TYR A 67 0.31 0.62 -4.20
N MET A 68 -0.19 -0.22 -3.29
CA MET A 68 0.61 -1.08 -2.41
C MET A 68 1.63 -1.93 -3.18
N GLY A 69 1.22 -2.53 -4.30
CA GLY A 69 2.10 -3.32 -5.17
C GLY A 69 3.23 -2.49 -5.77
N LEU A 70 2.88 -1.36 -6.39
CA LEU A 70 3.82 -0.45 -7.03
C LEU A 70 4.84 0.15 -6.04
N VAL A 71 4.37 0.61 -4.88
CA VAL A 71 5.24 1.17 -3.83
C VAL A 71 6.17 0.08 -3.27
N THR A 72 5.65 -1.14 -3.08
CA THR A 72 6.47 -2.29 -2.66
C THR A 72 7.58 -2.56 -3.67
N ASP A 73 7.26 -2.58 -4.97
CA ASP A 73 8.24 -2.90 -6.01
C ASP A 73 9.35 -1.84 -6.10
N ARG A 74 9.01 -0.55 -5.92
CA ARG A 74 9.98 0.56 -5.91
C ARG A 74 10.92 0.57 -4.70
N THR A 75 10.49 -0.03 -3.59
CA THR A 75 11.15 0.09 -2.29
C THR A 75 11.73 -1.23 -1.80
N ALA A 76 11.52 -2.30 -2.56
CA ALA A 76 11.99 -3.63 -2.21
C ALA A 76 13.51 -3.72 -2.20
N ILE A 77 14.02 -4.35 -1.15
CA ILE A 77 15.41 -4.77 -0.99
C ILE A 77 15.56 -6.23 -1.39
N GLN A 78 14.51 -7.05 -1.13
CA GLN A 78 14.53 -8.49 -1.41
C GLN A 78 13.13 -9.00 -1.75
N PHE A 79 13.03 -9.82 -2.80
CA PHE A 79 11.83 -10.59 -3.10
C PHE A 79 12.02 -12.07 -2.78
N ARG A 80 10.95 -12.71 -2.29
CA ARG A 80 10.89 -14.16 -2.10
C ARG A 80 9.50 -14.70 -2.39
N MET A 81 9.44 -15.76 -3.17
CA MET A 81 8.25 -16.58 -3.32
C MET A 81 8.16 -17.61 -2.19
N LEU A 82 7.13 -17.54 -1.36
CA LEU A 82 6.85 -18.54 -0.33
C LEU A 82 6.11 -19.74 -0.93
N ASN A 83 6.25 -20.91 -0.31
CA ASN A 83 5.58 -22.17 -0.69
C ASN A 83 5.77 -22.60 -2.15
N ARG A 84 6.91 -22.28 -2.77
CA ARG A 84 7.20 -22.62 -4.18
C ARG A 84 7.03 -24.11 -4.52
N SER A 85 7.25 -25.00 -3.57
CA SER A 85 7.07 -26.46 -3.73
C SER A 85 5.62 -26.95 -3.63
N LYS A 86 4.65 -26.12 -3.20
CA LYS A 86 3.25 -26.52 -2.93
C LYS A 86 2.27 -26.18 -4.06
N GLY A 87 2.78 -25.79 -5.23
CA GLY A 87 1.98 -25.45 -6.42
C GLY A 87 1.38 -24.04 -6.42
N PRO A 88 0.87 -23.57 -7.58
CA PRO A 88 0.52 -22.16 -7.82
C PRO A 88 -0.50 -21.58 -6.84
N ALA A 89 -1.51 -22.35 -6.45
CA ALA A 89 -2.54 -21.90 -5.50
C ALA A 89 -1.96 -21.54 -4.12
N MET A 90 -0.83 -22.14 -3.74
CA MET A 90 -0.17 -21.90 -2.45
C MET A 90 0.97 -20.88 -2.53
N TRP A 91 1.39 -20.48 -3.73
CA TRP A 91 2.47 -19.52 -3.92
C TRP A 91 2.07 -18.16 -3.37
N SER A 92 2.96 -17.53 -2.61
CA SER A 92 2.65 -16.23 -2.01
C SER A 92 3.87 -15.30 -2.04
N PRO A 93 3.78 -14.16 -2.76
CA PRO A 93 4.90 -13.23 -2.89
C PRO A 93 5.12 -12.48 -1.58
N ARG A 94 6.39 -12.28 -1.23
CA ARG A 94 6.80 -11.48 -0.08
C ARG A 94 8.01 -10.64 -0.46
N ALA A 95 7.98 -9.36 -0.11
CA ALA A 95 9.09 -8.45 -0.26
C ALA A 95 9.53 -7.90 1.10
N GLN A 96 10.84 -7.74 1.30
CA GLN A 96 11.39 -6.87 2.34
C GLN A 96 11.61 -5.48 1.71
N CYS A 97 11.21 -4.42 2.40
CA CYS A 97 11.23 -3.06 1.87
C CYS A 97 12.09 -2.13 2.74
N ASP A 98 12.67 -1.11 2.11
CA ASP A 98 13.30 -0.01 2.83
C ASP A 98 12.22 0.89 3.47
N ARG A 99 12.22 1.00 4.81
CA ARG A 99 11.20 1.78 5.55
C ARG A 99 11.22 3.26 5.19
N GLY A 100 12.40 3.82 4.96
CA GLY A 100 12.56 5.22 4.62
C GLY A 100 12.03 5.49 3.22
N LYS A 101 12.43 4.67 2.24
CA LYS A 101 11.92 4.80 0.87
C LYS A 101 10.41 4.55 0.78
N PHE A 102 9.86 3.63 1.57
CA PHE A 102 8.42 3.32 1.54
C PHE A 102 7.52 4.52 1.86
N ILE A 103 7.97 5.44 2.72
CA ILE A 103 7.21 6.66 3.06
C ILE A 103 7.21 7.66 1.90
N TRP A 104 8.23 7.64 1.04
CA TRP A 104 8.50 8.67 0.03
C TRP A 104 8.42 8.18 -1.43
N ALA A 105 7.93 6.96 -1.67
CA ALA A 105 7.91 6.30 -2.98
C ALA A 105 6.60 6.43 -3.76
#